data_AF-A0A955R681-F1
#
_entry.id   AF-A0A955R681-F1
#
_cell.length_a   1.000
_cell.length_b   1.000
_cell.length_c   1.000
_cell.angle_alpha   90.00
_cell.angle_beta   90.00
_cell.angle_gamma   90.00
#
_symmetry.space_group_name_H-M   'P 1'
#
loop_
_entity.id
_entity.type
_entity.pdbx_description
1 polymer ?
#
loop_
_entity_poly.entity_id
_entity_poly.type
_entity_poly.pdbx_seq_one_letter_code
_entity_poly.pdbx_strand_id
1 'polypeptide(L)' 'MPAELVVAALDMAVARRRPRRVIHHSDQGSQYTSLAFTKRCEALDVQVSMGSVGDCFDNAMAESFFATLEV' A
#
# COMPACT_ATOMS: atom_id res chain seq x y z
N MET A 1 3.20 1.32 -12.99
CA MET A 1 4.04 2.06 -12.03
C MET A 1 5.12 1.13 -11.51
N PRO A 2 6.38 1.59 -11.31
CA PRO A 2 7.46 0.73 -10.80
C PRO A 2 7.24 0.33 -9.33
N ALA A 3 7.63 -0.90 -8.97
CA ALA A 3 7.54 -1.40 -7.60
C ALA A 3 8.48 -0.64 -6.64
N GLU A 4 9.59 -0.12 -7.18
CA GLU A 4 10.59 0.66 -6.47
C GLU A 4 9.99 1.92 -5.85
N LEU A 5 9.00 2.53 -6.53
CA LEU A 5 8.35 3.75 -6.04
C LEU A 5 7.52 3.48 -4.78
N VAL A 6 6.73 2.40 -4.77
CA VAL A 6 5.91 2.04 -3.62
C VAL A 6 6.74 1.51 -2.45
N VAL A 7 7.87 0.85 -2.73
CA VAL A 7 8.86 0.47 -1.72
C VAL A 7 9.47 1.71 -1.06
N ALA A 8 9.89 2.69 -1.85
CA ALA A 8 10.44 3.95 -1.31
C ALA A 8 9.40 4.72 -0.48
N ALA A 9 8.15 4.76 -0.92
CA ALA A 9 7.05 5.38 -0.17
C ALA A 9 6.81 4.69 1.18
N LEU A 10 6.80 3.37 1.21
CA LEU A 10 6.66 2.58 2.44
C LEU A 10 7.80 2.87 3.42
N ASP A 11 9.04 2.90 2.93
CA ASP A 11 10.22 3.20 3.75
C ASP A 11 10.15 4.59 4.37
N MET A 12 9.75 5.60 3.59
CA MET A 12 9.54 6.94 4.10
C MET A 12 8.43 6.99 5.16
N ALA A 13 7.33 6.27 4.94
CA ALA A 13 6.21 6.25 5.88
C ALA A 13 6.61 5.60 7.21
N VAL A 14 7.29 4.44 7.17
CA VAL A 14 7.75 3.73 8.37
C VAL A 14 8.80 4.54 9.12
N ALA A 15 9.76 5.15 8.43
CA ALA A 15 10.77 6.00 9.05
C ALA A 15 10.15 7.20 9.79
N ARG A 16 9.14 7.83 9.19
CA ARG A 16 8.46 9.01 9.74
C ARG A 16 7.51 8.68 10.89
N ARG A 17 6.74 7.59 10.76
CA ARG A 17 5.63 7.27 11.67
C ARG A 17 6.01 6.26 12.75
N ARG A 18 7.07 5.48 12.54
CA ARG A 18 7.51 4.38 13.43
C ARG A 18 6.36 3.46 13.88
N PRO A 19 5.53 2.98 12.95
CA PRO A 19 4.38 2.14 13.28
C PRO A 19 4.82 0.78 13.83
N ARG A 20 3.92 0.10 14.54
CA ARG A 20 4.09 -1.28 15.01
C ARG A 20 2.86 -2.10 14.66
N ARG A 21 3.03 -3.28 14.06
CA ARG A 21 1.96 -4.22 13.72
C ARG A 21 0.80 -3.56 12.95
N VAL A 22 1.12 -2.98 11.81
CA VAL A 22 0.13 -2.30 10.95
C VAL A 22 -0.19 -3.12 9.71
N ILE A 23 -1.36 -2.82 9.13
CA ILE A 23 -1.80 -3.40 7.87
C ILE A 23 -1.60 -2.35 6.76
N HIS A 24 -0.94 -2.75 5.67
CA HIS A 24 -0.98 -2.03 4.41
C HIS A 24 -2.07 -2.63 3.54
N HIS A 25 -3.15 -1.87 3.34
CA HIS A 25 -4.25 -2.26 2.47
C HIS A 25 -4.12 -1.54 1.13
N SER A 26 -4.23 -2.28 0.02
CA SER A 26 -4.19 -1.72 -1.33
C SER A 26 -5.05 -2.53 -2.31
N ASP A 27 -5.21 -2.00 -3.53
CA ASP A 27 -5.70 -2.78 -4.66
C ASP A 27 -4.70 -3.85 -5.12
N GLN A 28 -5.09 -4.68 -6.08
CA GLN A 28 -4.25 -5.74 -6.65
C GLN A 28 -3.30 -5.25 -7.76
N GLY A 29 -2.93 -3.96 -7.76
CA GLY A 29 -1.97 -3.41 -8.72
C GLY A 29 -0.63 -4.17 -8.74
N SER A 30 0.01 -4.23 -9.90
CA SER A 30 1.24 -5.00 -10.10
C SER A 30 2.41 -4.55 -9.20
N GLN A 31 2.42 -3.28 -8.82
CA GLN A 31 3.38 -2.73 -7.86
C GLN A 31 3.23 -3.33 -6.46
N TYR A 32 2.00 -3.54 -5.99
CA TYR A 32 1.69 -3.99 -4.63
C TYR A 32 1.68 -5.52 -4.53
N THR A 33 1.44 -6.21 -5.65
CA THR A 33 1.58 -7.66 -5.77
C THR A 33 3.00 -8.10 -6.12
N SER A 34 3.93 -7.15 -6.33
CA SER A 34 5.33 -7.45 -6.65
C SER A 34 6.07 -8.15 -5.50
N LEU A 35 7.04 -8.99 -5.86
CA LEU A 35 7.90 -9.66 -4.89
C LEU A 35 8.74 -8.66 -4.07
N ALA A 36 9.19 -7.57 -4.71
CA ALA A 36 10.00 -6.55 -4.04
C ALA A 36 9.21 -5.85 -2.92
N PHE A 37 7.95 -5.48 -3.20
CA PHE A 37 7.09 -4.82 -2.22
C PHE A 37 6.72 -5.73 -1.07
N THR A 38 6.23 -6.94 -1.37
CA THR A 38 5.79 -7.90 -0.35
C THR A 38 6.92 -8.32 0.59
N LYS A 39 8.13 -8.59 0.07
CA LYS A 39 9.32 -8.84 0.89
C LYS A 39 9.69 -7.66 1.78
N ARG A 40 9.50 -6.43 1.29
CA ARG A 40 9.80 -5.24 2.09
C ARG A 40 8.80 -5.07 3.23
N CYS A 41 7.52 -5.28 2.99
CA CYS A 41 6.49 -5.30 4.03
C CYS A 41 6.81 -6.32 5.13
N GLU A 42 7.18 -7.55 4.74
CA GLU A 42 7.58 -8.60 5.69
C GLU A 42 8.77 -8.18 6.55
N ALA A 43 9.82 -7.62 5.94
CA ALA A 43 11.00 -7.13 6.66
C ALA A 43 10.70 -5.98 7.65
N LEU A 44 9.58 -5.28 7.46
CA LEU A 44 9.14 -4.16 8.30
C LEU A 44 8.02 -4.54 9.27
N ASP A 45 7.64 -5.84 9.37
CA ASP A 45 6.51 -6.32 10.18
C ASP A 45 5.18 -5.62 9.82
N VAL A 46 4.98 -5.39 8.51
CA VAL A 46 3.76 -4.84 7.92
C VAL A 46 2.98 -5.95 7.24
N GLN A 47 1.74 -6.16 7.66
CA GLN A 47 0.86 -7.15 7.05
C GLN A 47 0.23 -6.56 5.79
N VAL A 48 0.29 -7.28 4.67
CA VAL A 48 -0.37 -6.85 3.43
C VAL A 48 -1.80 -7.40 3.40
N SER A 49 -2.74 -6.57 2.99
CA SER A 49 -4.14 -6.91 2.75
C SER A 49 -4.57 -6.34 1.39
N MET A 50 -5.33 -7.11 0.63
CA MET A 50 -5.85 -6.70 -0.67
C MET A 50 -7.35 -6.95 -0.72
N GLY A 51 -8.09 -6.06 -1.41
CA GLY A 51 -9.51 -6.25 -1.65
C GLY A 51 -9.83 -7.43 -2.58
N SER A 52 -11.07 -7.91 -2.54
CA SER A 52 -11.56 -8.97 -3.43
C SER A 52 -11.54 -8.56 -4.89
N VAL A 53 -11.38 -9.53 -5.80
CA VAL A 53 -11.42 -9.27 -7.24
C VAL A 53 -12.84 -8.82 -7.64
N GLY A 54 -12.93 -7.68 -8.31
CA GLY A 54 -14.21 -7.12 -8.80
C GLY A 54 -15.00 -6.34 -7.75
N ASP A 55 -14.43 -6.11 -6.56
CA ASP A 55 -15.01 -5.26 -5.53
C ASP A 55 -14.25 -3.92 -5.46
N CYS A 56 -14.92 -2.82 -5.79
CA CYS A 56 -14.33 -1.48 -5.74
C CYS A 56 -14.49 -0.80 -4.37
N PHE A 57 -15.33 -1.32 -3.48
CA PHE A 57 -15.65 -0.64 -2.22
C PHE A 57 -14.47 -0.66 -1.24
N ASP A 58 -13.62 -1.70 -1.30
CA ASP A 58 -12.43 -1.85 -0.46
C ASP A 58 -11.44 -0.69 -0.64
N ASN A 59 -11.30 -0.18 -1.87
CA ASN A 59 -10.40 0.94 -2.20
C ASN A 59 -11.10 2.31 -2.25
N ALA A 60 -12.43 2.34 -2.22
CA ALA A 60 -13.23 3.55 -2.44
C ALA A 60 -12.88 4.69 -1.46
N MET A 61 -12.54 4.37 -0.21
CA MET A 61 -12.10 5.35 0.78
C MET A 61 -10.80 6.05 0.37
N ALA A 62 -9.82 5.29 -0.13
CA ALA A 62 -8.56 5.83 -0.60
C ALA A 62 -8.77 6.69 -1.85
N GLU A 63 -9.54 6.19 -2.82
CA GLU A 63 -9.88 6.91 -4.05
C GLU A 63 -10.63 8.22 -3.76
N SER A 64 -11.62 8.18 -2.87
CA SER A 64 -12.37 9.38 -2.47
C SER A 64 -11.45 10.43 -1.84
N PHE A 65 -10.49 10.00 -1.02
CA PHE A 65 -9.49 10.91 -0.46
C PHE A 65 -8.61 11.53 -1.55
N PHE A 66 -8.07 10.73 -2.48
CA PHE A 66 -7.24 11.26 -3.57
C PHE A 66 -8.01 12.17 -4.51
N ALA A 67 -9.27 11.88 -4.80
CA ALA A 67 -10.15 12.76 -5.57
C ALA A 67 -10.34 14.14 -4.92
N THR A 68 -10.21 14.25 -3.59
CA THR A 68 -10.23 15.57 -2.90
C THR A 68 -8.88 16.30 -2.94
N LEU A 69 -7.78 15.61 -3.22
CA LEU A 69 -6.44 16.18 -3.34
C LEU A 69 -6.09 16.59 -4.77
N GLU A 70 -6.65 15.89 -5.76
CA GLU A 70 -6.56 16.21 -7.18
C GLU A 70 -7.53 17.34 -7.51
N VAL A 71 -7.07 18.59 -7.35
CA VAL A 71 -7.80 19.81 -7.76
C VAL A 71 -7.21 20.39 -9.04
#